data_AF-A0A920Q9T9-F1
#
_entry.id   AF-A0A920Q9T9-F1
#
_cell.length_a   1.000
_cell.length_b   1.000
_cell.length_c   1.000
_cell.angle_alpha   90.00
_cell.angle_beta   90.00
_cell.angle_gamma   90.00
#
_symmetry.space_group_name_H-M   'P 1'
#
loop_
_entity.id
_entity.type
_entity.pdbx_description
1 polymer ?
#
loop_
_entity_poly.entity_id
_entity_poly.type
_entity_poly.pdbx_seq_one_letter_code
_entity_poly.pdbx_strand_id
1 'polypeptide(L)'
;MHQHYTRANSEYSGRVTVPVLWDSQRETIVSNESSEIIRMFNSSFNEFTLVKTDYYPEDLLEEIDLINANIYQNLNNGVYRCGFATSQKRDIKSPSPDYLTA
;
A
#
# COMPACT_ATOMS: atom_id res chain seq x y z
N MET A 1 16.96 -1.43 3.19
CA MET A 1 15.85 -1.06 2.28
C MET A 1 16.31 -0.61 0.91
N HIS A 2 17.01 0.52 0.74
CA HIS A 2 17.40 1.00 -0.60
C HIS A 2 18.19 -0.03 -1.43
N GLN A 3 19.06 -0.82 -0.78
CA GLN A 3 19.82 -1.89 -1.44
C GLN A 3 18.94 -2.93 -2.16
N HIS A 4 17.74 -3.23 -1.67
CA HIS A 4 16.82 -4.15 -2.35
C HIS A 4 16.24 -3.54 -3.63
N TYR A 5 15.92 -2.24 -3.61
CA TYR A 5 15.48 -1.51 -4.80
C TYR A 5 16.61 -1.44 -5.84
N THR A 6 17.83 -1.10 -5.41
CA THR A 6 19.01 -1.10 -6.30
C THR A 6 19.32 -2.50 -6.85
N ARG A 7 19.12 -3.56 -6.05
CA ARG A 7 19.32 -4.95 -6.50
C ARG A 7 18.29 -5.37 -7.54
N ALA A 8 17.03 -4.98 -7.37
CA ALA A 8 15.96 -5.25 -8.34
C ALA A 8 16.13 -4.41 -9.63
N ASN A 9 16.62 -3.17 -9.51
CA ASN A 9 16.90 -2.28 -10.63
C ASN A 9 18.01 -1.28 -10.24
N SER A 10 19.17 -1.36 -10.90
CA SER A 10 20.33 -0.49 -10.61
C SER A 10 20.06 0.99 -10.86
N GLU A 11 19.13 1.29 -11.77
CA GLU A 11 18.77 2.65 -12.18
C GLU A 11 17.53 3.19 -11.43
N TYR A 12 17.12 2.54 -10.34
CA TYR A 12 15.93 2.97 -9.59
C TYR A 12 16.11 4.38 -8.99
N SER A 13 15.22 5.30 -9.37
CA SER A 13 15.23 6.71 -8.91
C SER A 13 13.98 7.14 -8.16
N GLY A 14 13.19 6.18 -7.66
CA GLY A 14 11.93 6.43 -6.95
C GLY A 14 12.05 6.46 -5.43
N ARG A 15 10.91 6.47 -4.74
CA ARG A 15 10.85 6.41 -3.27
C ARG A 15 11.08 4.98 -2.78
N VAL A 16 12.03 4.83 -1.87
CA VAL A 16 12.26 3.58 -1.16
C VAL A 16 11.23 3.47 -0.04
N THR A 17 10.17 2.69 -0.26
CA THR A 17 9.06 2.55 0.69
C THR A 17 9.07 1.19 1.40
N VAL A 18 8.26 1.10 2.45
CA VAL A 18 7.83 -0.16 3.08
C VAL A 18 6.31 -0.21 3.00
N PRO A 19 5.70 -1.41 2.93
CA PRO A 19 6.31 -2.74 2.87
C PRO A 19 6.92 -3.09 1.51
N VAL A 20 7.71 -4.18 1.46
CA VAL A 20 8.25 -4.77 0.22
C VAL A 20 8.01 -6.28 0.25
N LEU A 21 7.32 -6.81 -0.76
CA LEU A 21 7.25 -8.24 -1.04
C LEU A 21 8.39 -8.61 -2.00
N TRP A 22 9.31 -9.45 -1.54
CA TRP A 22 10.55 -9.80 -2.23
C TRP A 22 10.53 -11.24 -2.74
N ASP A 23 10.89 -11.46 -4.00
CA ASP A 23 11.15 -12.80 -4.56
C ASP A 23 12.62 -13.15 -4.30
N SER A 24 12.86 -14.10 -3.39
CA SER A 24 14.20 -14.57 -3.04
C SER A 24 14.86 -15.44 -4.12
N GLN A 25 14.08 -16.03 -5.03
CA GLN A 25 14.60 -16.86 -6.11
C GLN A 25 15.06 -16.02 -7.30
N ARG A 26 14.25 -15.02 -7.67
CA ARG A 26 14.55 -14.09 -8.78
C ARG A 26 15.33 -12.85 -8.36
N GLU A 27 15.50 -12.68 -7.05
CA GLU A 27 16.16 -11.52 -6.46
C GLU A 27 15.57 -10.17 -6.92
N THR A 28 14.24 -10.07 -6.91
CA THR A 28 13.52 -8.86 -7.35
C THR A 28 12.33 -8.53 -6.45
N ILE A 29 11.81 -7.31 -6.58
CA ILE A 29 10.60 -6.86 -5.87
C ILE A 29 9.38 -7.37 -6.65
N VAL A 30 8.49 -8.09 -5.96
CA VAL A 30 7.18 -8.49 -6.49
C VAL A 30 6.20 -7.32 -6.44
N SER A 31 6.08 -6.69 -5.27
CA SER A 31 5.27 -5.48 -5.08
C SER A 31 5.77 -4.70 -3.87
N ASN A 32 5.62 -3.38 -3.92
CA ASN A 32 5.78 -2.47 -2.78
C ASN A 32 4.50 -1.65 -2.53
N GLU A 33 3.37 -2.08 -3.10
CA GLU A 33 2.04 -1.51 -2.86
C GLU A 33 1.31 -2.35 -1.80
N SER A 34 1.17 -1.80 -0.60
CA SER A 34 0.64 -2.52 0.56
C SER A 34 -0.77 -3.08 0.34
N SER A 35 -1.64 -2.35 -0.35
CA SER A 35 -3.03 -2.75 -0.61
C SER A 35 -3.12 -3.94 -1.56
N GLU A 36 -2.22 -4.03 -2.53
CA GLU A 36 -2.08 -5.18 -3.41
C GLU A 36 -1.49 -6.37 -2.66
N ILE A 37 -0.45 -6.17 -1.84
CA ILE A 37 0.20 -7.24 -1.08
C ILE A 37 -0.82 -7.96 -0.17
N ILE A 38 -1.66 -7.22 0.55
CA ILE A 38 -2.67 -7.85 1.42
C ILE A 38 -3.72 -8.63 0.60
N ARG A 39 -4.09 -8.16 -0.60
CA ARG A 39 -5.00 -8.87 -1.52
C ARG A 39 -4.34 -10.14 -2.10
N MET A 40 -3.04 -10.10 -2.40
CA MET A 40 -2.28 -11.29 -2.78
C MET A 40 -2.29 -12.33 -1.64
N PHE A 41 -2.02 -11.91 -0.41
CA PHE A 41 -2.02 -12.80 0.76
C PHE A 41 -3.40 -13.36 1.11
N ASN A 42 -4.47 -12.62 0.80
CA ASN A 42 -5.84 -13.04 1.05
C ASN A 42 -6.23 -14.32 0.30
N SER A 43 -5.67 -14.58 -0.89
CA SER A 43 -6.10 -15.70 -1.73
C SER A 43 -5.00 -16.57 -2.34
N SER A 44 -3.80 -16.03 -2.59
CA SER A 44 -2.76 -16.73 -3.39
C SER A 44 -2.21 -18.00 -2.72
N PHE A 45 -2.44 -18.19 -1.41
CA PHE A 45 -1.94 -19.32 -0.64
C PHE A 45 -3.05 -20.20 -0.04
N ASN A 46 -4.30 -20.06 -0.50
CA ASN A 46 -5.46 -20.76 0.07
C ASN A 46 -5.35 -22.29 0.04
N GLU A 47 -4.58 -22.84 -0.90
CA GLU A 47 -4.31 -24.28 -0.99
C GLU A 47 -3.38 -24.79 0.12
N PHE A 48 -2.57 -23.91 0.72
CA PHE A 48 -1.56 -24.25 1.71
C PHE A 48 -1.99 -23.98 3.16
N THR A 49 -3.25 -23.57 3.38
CA THR A 49 -3.77 -23.20 4.71
C THR A 49 -5.19 -23.73 4.96
N LEU A 50 -5.48 -23.98 6.24
CA LEU A 50 -6.83 -24.28 6.74
C LEU A 50 -7.65 -23.02 7.01
N VAL A 51 -7.03 -21.83 6.99
CA VAL A 51 -7.76 -20.56 7.09
C VAL A 51 -8.56 -20.36 5.81
N LYS A 52 -9.89 -20.16 5.95
CA LYS A 52 -10.83 -19.96 4.83
C LYS A 52 -11.50 -18.59 4.86
N THR A 53 -11.05 -17.70 5.75
CA THR A 53 -11.57 -16.34 5.82
C THR A 53 -11.11 -15.56 4.60
N ASP A 54 -12.09 -15.03 3.86
CA ASP A 54 -11.86 -14.07 2.79
C ASP A 54 -12.13 -12.66 3.33
N TYR A 55 -11.11 -11.81 3.35
CA TYR A 55 -11.20 -10.42 3.80
C TYR A 55 -11.63 -9.44 2.71
N TYR A 56 -11.78 -9.93 1.47
CA TYR A 56 -12.17 -9.13 0.32
C TYR A 56 -13.11 -9.93 -0.61
N PRO A 57 -14.26 -10.41 -0.07
CA PRO A 57 -15.17 -11.28 -0.81
C PRO A 57 -15.97 -10.50 -1.86
N GLU A 58 -16.35 -11.19 -2.93
CA GLU A 58 -16.95 -10.61 -4.15
C GLU A 58 -18.23 -9.79 -3.87
N ASP A 59 -19.07 -10.26 -2.96
CA ASP A 59 -20.35 -9.67 -2.60
C ASP A 59 -20.22 -8.35 -1.80
N LEU A 60 -19.03 -8.05 -1.27
CA LEU A 60 -18.76 -6.84 -0.48
C LEU A 60 -17.75 -5.89 -1.13
N LEU A 61 -17.24 -6.20 -2.33
CA LEU A 61 -16.16 -5.42 -2.97
C LEU A 61 -16.47 -3.93 -3.08
N GLU A 62 -17.66 -3.58 -3.58
CA GLU A 62 -18.05 -2.19 -3.77
C GLU A 62 -18.11 -1.42 -2.45
N GLU A 63 -18.66 -2.04 -1.40
CA GLU A 63 -18.76 -1.43 -0.07
C GLU A 63 -17.37 -1.27 0.57
N ILE A 64 -16.53 -2.30 0.48
CA ILE A 64 -15.16 -2.27 1.00
C ILE A 64 -14.35 -1.19 0.30
N ASP A 65 -14.41 -1.09 -1.04
CA ASP A 65 -13.66 -0.09 -1.80
C ASP A 65 -14.13 1.33 -1.51
N LEU A 66 -15.44 1.54 -1.35
CA LEU A 66 -15.99 2.84 -0.96
C LEU A 66 -15.50 3.27 0.43
N ILE A 67 -15.54 2.36 1.41
CA ILE A 67 -15.08 2.62 2.77
C ILE A 67 -13.57 2.88 2.77
N ASN A 68 -12.80 2.05 2.08
CA ASN A 68 -11.34 2.18 1.98
C ASN A 68 -10.93 3.51 1.34
N ALA A 69 -11.61 3.95 0.28
CA ALA A 69 -11.34 5.24 -0.35
C ALA A 69 -11.54 6.40 0.64
N ASN A 70 -12.62 6.37 1.42
CA ASN A 70 -12.89 7.40 2.42
C ASN A 70 -11.86 7.38 3.56
N ILE A 71 -11.58 6.21 4.12
CA ILE A 71 -10.63 6.03 5.23
C ILE A 71 -9.22 6.42 4.77
N TYR A 72 -8.79 5.96 3.59
CA TYR A 72 -7.47 6.29 3.05
C TYR A 72 -7.30 7.80 2.90
N GLN A 73 -8.26 8.45 2.24
CA GLN A 73 -8.20 9.89 2.00
C GLN A 73 -8.30 10.70 3.29
N ASN A 74 -9.23 10.39 4.19
CA ASN A 74 -9.56 11.28 5.30
C ASN A 74 -8.83 10.95 6.60
N LEU A 75 -8.39 9.71 6.78
CA LEU A 75 -7.76 9.25 8.01
C LEU A 75 -6.30 8.86 7.77
N ASN A 76 -6.04 7.81 6.98
CA ASN A 76 -4.70 7.24 6.83
C ASN A 76 -3.73 8.29 6.29
N ASN A 77 -4.07 8.96 5.19
CA ASN A 77 -3.30 10.10 4.69
C ASN A 77 -3.66 11.40 5.40
N GLY A 78 -4.89 11.55 5.90
CA GLY A 78 -5.38 12.77 6.52
C GLY A 78 -4.52 13.25 7.68
N VAL A 79 -4.10 12.34 8.57
CA VAL A 79 -3.23 12.69 9.71
C VAL A 79 -1.86 13.21 9.27
N TYR A 80 -1.27 12.64 8.21
CA TYR A 80 -0.01 13.13 7.65
C TYR A 80 -0.19 14.49 6.98
N ARG A 81 -1.32 14.75 6.31
CA ARG A 81 -1.61 16.08 5.74
C ARG A 81 -1.63 17.17 6.80
N CYS A 82 -2.29 16.87 7.92
CA CYS A 82 -2.35 17.74 9.07
C CYS A 82 -0.97 17.92 9.72
N GLY A 83 -0.24 16.83 9.97
CA GLY A 83 1.07 16.86 10.61
C GLY A 83 2.15 17.58 9.80
N PHE A 84 2.11 17.48 8.47
CA PHE A 84 3.04 18.16 7.57
C PHE A 84 2.51 19.50 7.03
N ALA A 85 1.48 20.07 7.66
CA ALA A 85 0.97 21.41 7.34
C ALA A 85 2.03 22.49 7.53
N THR A 86 2.34 23.25 6.47
CA THR A 86 3.25 24.41 6.52
C THR A 86 2.49 25.74 6.66
N SER A 87 1.17 25.70 6.71
CA SER A 87 0.32 26.87 6.90
C SER A 87 -0.95 26.52 7.66
N GLN A 88 -1.47 27.49 8.41
CA GLN A 88 -2.70 27.35 9.19
C GLN A 88 -3.95 27.10 8.33
N LYS A 89 -3.94 27.59 7.08
CA LYS A 89 -5.10 27.59 6.17
C LYS A 89 -5.03 26.50 5.10
N ARG A 90 -4.39 25.36 5.40
CA ARG A 90 -4.33 24.25 4.45
C ARG A 90 -5.67 23.52 4.40
N ASP A 91 -6.25 23.44 3.21
CA ASP A 91 -7.53 22.77 2.98
C ASP A 91 -7.35 21.25 3.00
N ILE A 92 -8.19 20.53 3.75
CA ILE A 92 -8.14 19.08 3.94
C ILE A 92 -8.36 18.33 2.61
N LYS A 93 -8.92 19.03 1.60
CA LYS A 93 -9.18 18.57 0.23
C LYS A 93 -8.00 18.70 -0.74
N SER A 94 -6.91 19.35 -0.35
CA SER A 94 -5.71 19.43 -1.22
C SER A 94 -5.04 18.06 -1.30
N PRO A 95 -4.68 17.57 -2.51
CA PRO A 95 -3.97 16.30 -2.64
C PRO A 95 -2.66 16.37 -1.86
N SER A 96 -2.44 15.43 -0.95
CA SER A 96 -1.14 15.28 -0.32
C SER A 96 -0.16 14.59 -1.25
N PRO A 97 1.15 14.82 -1.08
CA PRO A 97 2.12 13.81 -1.46
C PRO A 97 1.66 12.51 -0.81
N ASP A 98 1.47 11.44 -1.59
CA ASP A 98 1.19 10.13 -1.00
C ASP A 98 2.36 9.78 -0.08
N TYR A 99 2.18 9.86 1.24
CA TYR A 99 3.27 9.58 2.18
C TYR A 99 3.47 8.08 2.38
N LEU A 100 2.57 7.27 1.81
CA LEU A 100 2.42 5.83 2.08
C LEU A 100 2.51 4.95 0.83
N THR A 101 2.50 5.53 -0.38
CA THR A 101 2.63 4.76 -1.63
C THR A 101 3.76 5.32 -2.50
N ALA A 102 4.36 4.44 -3.29
CA ALA A 102 5.43 4.74 -4.25
C ALA A 102 4.83 4.99 -5.64
#